data_AF-A0A667H9I3-F1
#
_entry.id   AF-A0A667H9I3-F1
#
_cell.length_a   1.000
_cell.length_b   1.000
_cell.length_c   1.000
_cell.angle_alpha   90.00
_cell.angle_beta   90.00
_cell.angle_gamma   90.00
#
_symmetry.space_group_name_H-M   'P 1'
#
loop_
_entity.id
_entity.type
_entity.pdbx_description
1 polymer ?
#
loop_
_entity_poly.entity_id
_entity_poly.type
_entity_poly.pdbx_seq_one_letter_code
_entity_poly.pdbx_strand_id
1 'polypeptide(L)'
;MFPKEATWNISFAGCGFLGVYHIGVASCLREHAPFLVANATHIYGASAGALTATALVTGACLGEAGANIIEVSKEARKRFLGPLHPSFNLVKTIRGCLLKTLPADSHERASGRLGISLTRVSDGENVIISHFGSKDELIQANVCSTFIPVYCGLIPPALQGVRYVDGGISDNLPLYELKNTITVSPFSGESDICPQDSSTNIHELRFTNTSIQFNLRNLYRLSKALFPPEPTVLREMCKQGYRDGLRFLRRNGLLNRPNPLLALPPARPRAPEDEDVEEARGATERAPAEGPLQPPLEDHILEHLPARLNEALLEACIEPKDLLTAFSNMLPVRLATAMMVPYTLPLESAVSFTIRLLEWLPDVPEDIRWMKEQTGSICQYLVMRAKRKLGSHLPSRLSEQVELRRAQSLPSVQLSCATYSEALPSWMRTSLSLGDALAKWEECQRQLLLGLFCTNVAFPPDALRMRAPASPAPAPPQLPPGSPPC
;
A
#
# COMPACT_ATOMS: atom_id res chain seq x y z
N MET A 1 28.02 1.47 -13.94
CA MET A 1 28.57 0.21 -13.40
C MET A 1 28.29 0.18 -11.91
N PHE A 2 27.45 -0.75 -11.42
CA PHE A 2 27.19 -0.87 -9.97
C PHE A 2 28.49 -1.26 -9.23
N PRO A 3 29.02 -0.43 -8.32
CA PRO A 3 30.25 -0.72 -7.58
C PRO A 3 30.05 -1.97 -6.72
N LYS A 4 31.04 -2.87 -6.70
CA LYS A 4 31.00 -4.09 -5.86
C LYS A 4 30.98 -3.80 -4.34
N GLU A 5 31.25 -2.56 -3.95
CA GLU A 5 31.33 -2.09 -2.56
C GLU A 5 30.15 -1.18 -2.15
N ALA A 6 29.24 -0.85 -3.07
CA ALA A 6 28.08 -0.02 -2.75
C ALA A 6 26.96 -0.89 -2.17
N THR A 7 26.52 -0.61 -0.95
CA THR A 7 25.30 -1.19 -0.37
C THR A 7 24.08 -0.65 -1.13
N TRP A 8 23.17 -1.52 -1.56
CA TRP A 8 21.92 -1.10 -2.19
C TRP A 8 20.70 -1.70 -1.48
N ASN A 9 19.57 -1.03 -1.63
CA ASN A 9 18.27 -1.46 -1.14
C ASN A 9 17.33 -1.77 -2.30
N ILE A 10 16.24 -2.47 -2.02
CA ILE A 10 15.13 -2.63 -2.97
C ILE A 10 13.86 -2.17 -2.26
N SER A 11 13.03 -1.37 -2.92
CA SER A 11 11.78 -0.86 -2.32
C SER A 11 10.59 -1.10 -3.25
N PHE A 12 9.55 -1.72 -2.72
CA PHE A 12 8.32 -2.04 -3.45
C PHE A 12 7.17 -1.15 -3.01
N ALA A 13 6.58 -0.43 -3.97
CA ALA A 13 5.48 0.48 -3.70
C ALA A 13 4.20 -0.24 -3.27
N GLY A 14 3.36 0.38 -2.44
CA GLY A 14 2.00 -0.11 -2.20
C GLY A 14 1.09 0.07 -3.43
N CYS A 15 0.27 -0.95 -3.71
CA CYS A 15 -0.54 -1.00 -4.94
C CYS A 15 -1.75 -1.95 -4.92
N GLY A 16 -2.18 -2.41 -3.74
CA GLY A 16 -3.33 -3.32 -3.59
C GLY A 16 -3.27 -4.55 -4.51
N PHE A 17 -4.34 -4.83 -5.25
CA PHE A 17 -4.43 -6.00 -6.14
C PHE A 17 -3.42 -6.01 -7.29
N LEU A 18 -2.73 -4.91 -7.57
CA LEU A 18 -1.64 -4.88 -8.56
C LEU A 18 -0.35 -5.53 -8.05
N GLY A 19 -0.32 -6.06 -6.82
CA GLY A 19 0.85 -6.74 -6.26
C GLY A 19 1.39 -7.91 -7.11
N VAL A 20 0.57 -8.48 -8.00
CA VAL A 20 1.03 -9.45 -9.01
C VAL A 20 2.12 -8.90 -9.95
N TYR A 21 2.14 -7.59 -10.21
CA TYR A 21 3.22 -6.93 -10.94
C TYR A 21 4.55 -7.07 -10.20
N HIS A 22 4.55 -6.81 -8.88
CA HIS A 22 5.73 -6.96 -8.03
C HIS A 22 6.22 -8.41 -7.99
N ILE A 23 5.32 -9.40 -8.00
CA ILE A 23 5.68 -10.82 -8.09
C ILE A 23 6.46 -11.10 -9.39
N GLY A 24 6.02 -10.52 -10.51
CA GLY A 24 6.74 -10.60 -11.80
C GLY A 24 8.13 -10.01 -11.72
N VAL A 25 8.26 -8.79 -11.19
CA VAL A 25 9.56 -8.11 -10.99
C VAL A 25 10.48 -8.92 -10.08
N ALA A 26 9.99 -9.32 -8.90
CA ALA A 26 10.75 -10.09 -7.92
C ALA A 26 11.23 -11.43 -8.49
N SER A 27 10.41 -12.07 -9.33
CA SER A 27 10.78 -13.31 -10.00
C SER A 27 11.89 -13.09 -11.04
N CYS A 28 11.81 -12.01 -11.82
CA CYS A 28 12.86 -11.62 -12.75
C CYS A 28 14.19 -11.35 -12.03
N LEU A 29 14.16 -10.56 -10.94
CA LEU A 29 15.35 -10.26 -10.14
C LEU A 29 15.99 -11.53 -9.57
N ARG A 30 15.17 -12.45 -9.04
CA ARG A 30 15.65 -13.72 -8.47
C ARG A 30 16.26 -14.65 -9.52
N GLU A 31 15.75 -14.63 -10.74
CA GLU A 31 16.22 -15.50 -11.83
C GLU A 31 17.49 -14.95 -12.50
N HIS A 32 17.47 -13.68 -12.91
CA HIS A 32 18.53 -13.11 -13.75
C HIS A 32 19.61 -12.33 -12.99
N ALA A 33 19.29 -11.88 -11.77
CA ALA A 33 20.21 -11.11 -10.94
C ALA A 33 20.07 -11.44 -9.44
N PRO A 34 20.20 -12.72 -9.04
CA PRO A 34 19.99 -13.13 -7.65
C PRO A 34 20.92 -12.41 -6.66
N PHE A 35 22.10 -11.98 -7.10
CA PHE A 35 23.03 -11.20 -6.30
C PHE A 35 22.44 -9.86 -5.83
N LEU A 36 21.53 -9.23 -6.59
CA LEU A 36 20.87 -7.99 -6.17
C LEU A 36 19.99 -8.24 -4.94
N VAL A 37 19.29 -9.36 -4.90
CA VAL A 37 18.42 -9.72 -3.78
C VAL A 37 19.25 -10.25 -2.60
N ALA A 38 20.28 -11.05 -2.87
CA ALA A 38 21.13 -11.63 -1.84
C ALA A 38 21.95 -10.57 -1.09
N ASN A 39 22.52 -9.61 -1.83
CA ASN A 39 23.42 -8.60 -1.27
C ASN A 39 22.71 -7.27 -0.94
N ALA A 40 21.39 -7.16 -1.17
CA ALA A 40 20.65 -6.00 -0.71
C ALA A 40 20.74 -5.91 0.81
N THR A 41 21.10 -4.71 1.31
CA THR A 41 21.16 -4.45 2.75
C THR A 41 19.78 -4.57 3.36
N HIS A 42 18.80 -3.94 2.72
CA HIS A 42 17.41 -4.02 3.12
C HIS A 42 16.49 -4.09 1.90
N ILE A 43 15.37 -4.79 2.09
CA ILE A 43 14.27 -4.87 1.15
C ILE A 43 13.04 -4.32 1.84
N TYR A 44 12.48 -3.25 1.31
CA TYR A 44 11.36 -2.53 1.89
C TYR A 44 10.07 -2.72 1.09
N GLY A 45 8.94 -2.52 1.76
CA GLY A 45 7.69 -2.34 1.06
C GLY A 45 6.59 -1.75 1.92
N ALA A 46 5.57 -1.22 1.25
CA ALA A 46 4.30 -0.82 1.84
C ALA A 46 3.16 -1.63 1.23
N SER A 47 2.12 -1.95 2.00
CA SER A 47 0.92 -2.63 1.48
C SER A 47 1.24 -3.90 0.70
N ALA A 48 0.67 -4.09 -0.49
CA ALA A 48 0.99 -5.22 -1.36
C ALA A 48 2.50 -5.35 -1.69
N GLY A 49 3.25 -4.24 -1.72
CA GLY A 49 4.71 -4.26 -1.84
C GLY A 49 5.40 -4.90 -0.64
N ALA A 50 4.88 -4.69 0.58
CA ALA A 50 5.38 -5.36 1.79
C ALA A 50 5.18 -6.89 1.73
N LEU A 51 4.05 -7.34 1.18
CA LEU A 51 3.80 -8.78 0.97
C LEU A 51 4.83 -9.40 0.02
N THR A 52 5.14 -8.73 -1.10
CA THR A 52 6.15 -9.20 -2.04
C THR A 52 7.57 -9.14 -1.45
N ALA A 53 7.91 -8.04 -0.76
CA ALA A 53 9.17 -7.91 -0.06
C ALA A 53 9.35 -9.05 0.96
N THR A 54 8.33 -9.32 1.77
CA THR A 54 8.30 -10.43 2.73
C THR A 54 8.54 -11.77 2.02
N ALA A 55 7.80 -12.07 0.95
CA ALA A 55 7.98 -13.32 0.21
C ALA A 55 9.40 -13.44 -0.38
N LEU A 56 9.98 -12.33 -0.84
CA LEU A 56 11.31 -12.29 -1.43
C LEU A 56 12.42 -12.57 -0.40
N VAL A 57 12.43 -11.89 0.77
CA VAL A 57 13.51 -12.10 1.76
C VAL A 57 13.33 -13.41 2.54
N THR A 58 12.09 -13.82 2.82
CA THR A 58 11.79 -15.12 3.46
C THR A 58 11.90 -16.29 2.50
N GLY A 59 12.21 -16.06 1.22
CA GLY A 59 12.31 -17.09 0.19
C GLY A 59 11.05 -17.92 0.00
N ALA A 60 9.89 -17.38 0.35
CA ALA A 60 8.61 -18.02 0.09
C ALA A 60 8.39 -18.20 -1.42
N CYS A 61 7.52 -19.14 -1.79
CA CYS A 61 7.23 -19.40 -3.19
C CYS A 61 6.51 -18.20 -3.82
N LEU A 62 7.21 -17.46 -4.69
CA LEU A 62 6.61 -16.34 -5.44
C LEU A 62 5.45 -16.79 -6.35
N GLY A 63 5.47 -18.05 -6.81
CA GLY A 63 4.35 -18.65 -7.55
C GLY A 63 3.08 -18.74 -6.71
N GLU A 64 3.19 -19.31 -5.52
CA GLU A 64 2.07 -19.37 -4.56
C GLU A 64 1.64 -17.97 -4.09
N ALA A 65 2.58 -17.06 -3.85
CA ALA A 65 2.26 -15.69 -3.49
C ALA A 65 1.45 -14.99 -4.60
N GLY A 66 1.84 -15.16 -5.86
CA GLY A 66 1.09 -14.64 -7.02
C GLY A 66 -0.29 -15.29 -7.16
N ALA A 67 -0.38 -16.62 -7.02
CA ALA A 67 -1.64 -17.36 -7.03
C ALA A 67 -2.59 -16.90 -5.91
N ASN A 68 -2.08 -16.69 -4.70
CA ASN A 68 -2.86 -16.17 -3.57
C ASN A 68 -3.48 -14.80 -3.89
N ILE A 69 -2.75 -13.88 -4.54
CA ILE A 69 -3.31 -12.58 -4.94
C ILE A 69 -4.46 -12.76 -5.95
N ILE A 70 -4.32 -13.69 -6.91
CA ILE A 70 -5.38 -14.01 -7.88
C ILE A 70 -6.60 -14.61 -7.17
N GLU A 71 -6.42 -15.51 -6.21
CA GLU A 71 -7.52 -16.10 -5.45
C GLU A 71 -8.24 -15.07 -4.56
N VAL A 72 -7.50 -14.17 -3.90
CA VAL A 72 -8.11 -13.04 -3.15
C VAL A 72 -8.91 -12.14 -4.10
N SER A 73 -8.40 -11.91 -5.33
CA SER A 73 -9.11 -11.16 -6.37
C SER A 73 -10.41 -11.84 -6.79
N LYS A 74 -10.39 -13.17 -7.01
CA LYS A 74 -11.61 -13.93 -7.32
C LYS A 74 -12.64 -13.79 -6.20
N GLU A 75 -12.23 -13.99 -4.94
CA GLU A 75 -13.11 -13.85 -3.78
C GLU A 75 -13.72 -12.43 -3.70
N ALA A 76 -12.89 -11.40 -3.89
CA ALA A 76 -13.31 -10.01 -3.93
C ALA A 76 -14.28 -9.70 -5.08
N ARG A 77 -14.34 -10.53 -6.14
CA ARG A 77 -15.23 -10.33 -7.30
C ARG A 77 -16.50 -11.17 -7.26
N LYS A 78 -16.64 -12.12 -6.33
CA LYS A 78 -17.78 -13.06 -6.28
C LYS A 78 -19.14 -12.38 -6.09
N ARG A 79 -19.18 -11.18 -5.51
CA ARG A 79 -20.42 -10.49 -5.11
C ARG A 79 -20.56 -9.14 -5.80
N PHE A 80 -21.79 -8.63 -5.89
CA PHE A 80 -22.12 -7.40 -6.64
C PHE A 80 -21.38 -6.15 -6.18
N LEU A 81 -21.16 -5.98 -4.86
CA LEU A 81 -20.36 -4.87 -4.30
C LEU A 81 -18.85 -5.12 -4.35
N GLY A 82 -18.43 -6.26 -4.90
CA GLY A 82 -17.06 -6.70 -4.97
C GLY A 82 -16.35 -6.67 -3.61
N PRO A 83 -15.18 -6.01 -3.49
CA PRO A 83 -14.41 -5.98 -2.25
C PRO A 83 -15.08 -5.14 -1.15
N LEU A 84 -16.09 -4.34 -1.47
CA LEU A 84 -16.87 -3.59 -0.48
C LEU A 84 -18.01 -4.41 0.12
N HIS A 85 -18.17 -5.66 -0.31
CA HIS A 85 -19.21 -6.53 0.22
C HIS A 85 -18.91 -6.90 1.70
N PRO A 86 -19.88 -6.79 2.62
CA PRO A 86 -19.64 -7.00 4.05
C PRO A 86 -19.12 -8.40 4.38
N SER A 87 -19.51 -9.43 3.62
CA SER A 87 -19.00 -10.79 3.82
C SER A 87 -17.53 -10.97 3.42
N PHE A 88 -16.95 -10.05 2.64
CA PHE A 88 -15.55 -10.13 2.23
C PHE A 88 -14.65 -9.55 3.33
N ASN A 89 -13.82 -10.39 3.91
CA ASN A 89 -12.86 -9.98 4.94
C ASN A 89 -11.43 -10.12 4.40
N LEU A 90 -10.93 -9.04 3.79
CA LEU A 90 -9.59 -9.00 3.20
C LEU A 90 -8.50 -9.32 4.21
N VAL A 91 -8.62 -8.82 5.45
CA VAL A 91 -7.64 -9.05 6.53
C VAL A 91 -7.51 -10.54 6.85
N LYS A 92 -8.65 -11.22 7.03
CA LYS A 92 -8.69 -12.66 7.32
C LYS A 92 -8.10 -13.47 6.17
N THR A 93 -8.42 -13.12 4.93
CA THR A 93 -7.89 -13.79 3.74
C THR A 93 -6.36 -13.62 3.62
N ILE A 94 -5.85 -12.38 3.74
CA ILE A 94 -4.39 -12.12 3.68
C ILE A 94 -3.66 -12.89 4.79
N ARG A 95 -4.17 -12.84 6.04
CA ARG A 95 -3.57 -13.57 7.15
C ARG A 95 -3.51 -15.08 6.88
N GLY A 96 -4.60 -15.67 6.36
CA GLY A 96 -4.66 -17.08 6.01
C GLY A 96 -3.63 -17.46 4.93
N CYS A 97 -3.51 -16.65 3.88
CA CYS A 97 -2.50 -16.85 2.83
C CYS A 97 -1.07 -16.79 3.38
N LEU A 98 -0.76 -15.80 4.22
CA LEU A 98 0.58 -15.65 4.81
C LEU A 98 0.92 -16.80 5.76
N LEU A 99 -0.03 -17.26 6.57
CA LEU A 99 0.17 -18.41 7.46
C LEU A 99 0.54 -19.67 6.67
N LYS A 100 -0.12 -19.90 5.53
CA LYS A 100 0.09 -21.06 4.65
C LYS A 100 1.42 -20.98 3.88
N THR A 101 1.76 -19.81 3.35
CA THR A 101 2.87 -19.66 2.39
C THR A 101 4.21 -19.32 3.06
N LEU A 102 4.22 -18.69 4.24
CA LEU A 102 5.47 -18.32 4.91
C LEU A 102 6.10 -19.52 5.64
N PRO A 103 7.43 -19.73 5.50
CA PRO A 103 8.18 -20.69 6.32
C PRO A 103 8.07 -20.41 7.83
N ALA A 104 8.36 -21.41 8.66
CA ALA A 104 8.32 -21.28 10.12
C ALA A 104 9.37 -20.26 10.65
N ASP A 105 10.57 -20.29 10.07
CA ASP A 105 11.71 -19.41 10.35
C ASP A 105 11.65 -18.05 9.63
N SER A 106 10.49 -17.70 9.05
CA SER A 106 10.33 -16.48 8.23
C SER A 106 10.70 -15.19 8.97
N HIS A 107 10.36 -15.07 10.26
CA HIS A 107 10.66 -13.91 11.08
C HIS A 107 12.16 -13.73 11.36
N GLU A 108 12.91 -14.81 11.52
CA GLU A 108 14.37 -14.79 11.69
C GLU A 108 15.05 -14.33 10.39
N ARG A 109 14.60 -14.86 9.25
CA ARG A 109 15.12 -14.49 7.93
C ARG A 109 14.80 -13.05 7.53
N ALA A 110 13.66 -12.55 7.98
CA ALA A 110 13.19 -11.20 7.72
C ALA A 110 13.85 -10.15 8.61
N SER A 111 14.12 -10.48 9.88
CA SER A 111 14.64 -9.50 10.85
C SER A 111 15.98 -8.90 10.41
N GLY A 112 16.05 -7.57 10.43
CA GLY A 112 17.22 -6.80 9.98
C GLY A 112 17.36 -6.68 8.45
N ARG A 113 16.61 -7.46 7.66
CA ARG A 113 16.67 -7.44 6.18
C ARG A 113 15.42 -6.89 5.53
N LEU A 114 14.25 -7.16 6.10
CA LEU A 114 12.96 -6.67 5.63
C LEU A 114 12.60 -5.39 6.39
N GLY A 115 12.04 -4.40 5.70
CA GLY A 115 11.40 -3.25 6.33
C GLY A 115 9.96 -3.07 5.85
N ILE A 116 9.01 -3.10 6.76
CA ILE A 116 7.58 -2.94 6.46
C ILE A 116 7.14 -1.53 6.87
N SER A 117 6.69 -0.74 5.90
CA SER A 117 6.12 0.59 6.14
C SER A 117 4.72 0.47 6.74
N LEU A 118 4.48 1.19 7.84
CA LEU A 118 3.22 1.28 8.56
C LEU A 118 2.89 2.75 8.84
N THR A 119 1.61 3.10 8.82
CA THR A 119 1.16 4.41 9.29
C THR A 119 0.58 4.27 10.70
N ARG A 120 1.17 4.94 11.70
CA ARG A 120 0.67 4.89 13.08
C ARG A 120 -0.59 5.74 13.22
N VAL A 121 -1.64 5.18 13.83
CA VAL A 121 -2.96 5.84 13.88
C VAL A 121 -3.00 7.05 14.81
N SER A 122 -2.22 7.04 15.89
CA SER A 122 -2.29 8.09 16.92
C SER A 122 -1.84 9.46 16.44
N ASP A 123 -0.89 9.52 15.50
CA ASP A 123 -0.27 10.75 15.01
C ASP A 123 -0.15 10.82 13.47
N GLY A 124 -0.43 9.72 12.76
CA GLY A 124 -0.32 9.66 11.30
C GLY A 124 1.12 9.49 10.78
N GLU A 125 2.09 9.32 11.69
CA GLU A 125 3.51 9.22 11.34
C GLU A 125 3.83 7.85 10.72
N ASN A 126 4.80 7.84 9.81
CA ASN A 126 5.32 6.59 9.24
C ASN A 126 6.26 5.89 10.24
N VAL A 127 6.15 4.56 10.29
CA VAL A 127 7.05 3.70 11.06
C VAL A 127 7.47 2.53 10.17
N ILE A 128 8.77 2.30 10.06
CA ILE A 128 9.31 1.10 9.39
C ILE A 128 9.64 0.05 10.44
N ILE A 129 8.93 -1.07 10.39
CA ILE A 129 9.22 -2.24 11.25
C ILE A 129 10.20 -3.15 10.53
N SER A 130 11.37 -3.37 11.13
CA SER A 130 12.44 -4.19 10.56
C SER A 130 12.87 -5.38 11.41
N HIS A 131 12.34 -5.53 12.62
CA HIS A 131 12.65 -6.63 13.53
C HIS A 131 11.36 -7.34 13.93
N PHE A 132 11.41 -8.68 13.94
CA PHE A 132 10.27 -9.55 14.19
C PHE A 132 10.68 -10.67 15.14
N GLY A 133 10.03 -10.76 16.30
CA GLY A 133 10.28 -11.79 17.31
C GLY A 133 9.55 -13.10 17.06
N SER A 134 8.55 -13.13 16.17
CA SER A 134 7.84 -14.37 15.79
C SER A 134 7.24 -14.30 14.38
N LYS A 135 6.88 -15.47 13.83
CA LYS A 135 6.14 -15.57 12.55
C LYS A 135 4.81 -14.80 12.63
N ASP A 136 4.10 -14.89 13.75
CA ASP A 136 2.84 -14.19 13.93
C ASP A 136 3.02 -12.67 13.96
N GLU A 137 4.11 -12.18 14.54
CA GLU A 137 4.44 -10.76 14.55
C GLU A 137 4.76 -10.24 13.13
N LEU A 138 5.52 -11.00 12.33
CA LEU A 138 5.77 -10.68 10.92
C LEU A 138 4.47 -10.64 10.10
N ILE A 139 3.58 -11.60 10.34
CA ILE A 139 2.26 -11.64 9.69
C ILE A 139 1.41 -10.44 10.13
N GLN A 140 1.43 -10.11 11.42
CA GLN A 140 0.70 -8.97 11.97
C GLN A 140 1.18 -7.65 11.37
N ALA A 141 2.50 -7.46 11.22
CA ALA A 141 3.06 -6.29 10.56
C ALA A 141 2.60 -6.17 9.09
N ASN A 142 2.59 -7.27 8.33
CA ASN A 142 2.06 -7.29 6.97
C ASN A 142 0.55 -6.97 6.93
N VAL A 143 -0.23 -7.49 7.87
CA VAL A 143 -1.66 -7.19 8.01
C VAL A 143 -1.89 -5.71 8.31
N CYS A 144 -1.13 -5.13 9.24
CA CYS A 144 -1.16 -3.70 9.51
C CYS A 144 -0.83 -2.88 8.25
N SER A 145 0.21 -3.26 7.51
CA SER A 145 0.67 -2.55 6.31
C SER A 145 -0.32 -2.62 5.15
N THR A 146 -1.23 -3.58 5.14
CA THR A 146 -2.26 -3.79 4.10
C THR A 146 -3.67 -3.35 4.55
N PHE A 147 -3.80 -2.81 5.76
CA PHE A 147 -5.09 -2.39 6.29
C PHE A 147 -5.46 -0.98 5.81
N ILE A 148 -6.27 -0.90 4.75
CA ILE A 148 -6.85 0.36 4.27
C ILE A 148 -8.10 0.66 5.11
N PRO A 149 -8.15 1.79 5.86
CA PRO A 149 -9.32 2.14 6.67
C PRO A 149 -10.61 2.21 5.84
N VAL A 150 -11.74 1.82 6.44
CA VAL A 150 -13.08 1.74 5.81
C VAL A 150 -13.19 0.62 4.77
N TYR A 151 -12.16 0.41 3.96
CA TYR A 151 -12.11 -0.63 2.93
C TYR A 151 -11.91 -2.03 3.54
N CYS A 152 -10.92 -2.20 4.43
CA CYS A 152 -10.64 -3.46 5.11
C CYS A 152 -11.51 -3.67 6.37
N GLY A 153 -11.97 -2.57 6.97
CA GLY A 153 -12.72 -2.56 8.22
C GLY A 153 -12.65 -1.20 8.93
N LEU A 154 -13.31 -1.10 10.08
CA LEU A 154 -13.37 0.14 10.87
C LEU A 154 -12.28 0.21 11.94
N ILE A 155 -11.96 -0.92 12.58
CA ILE A 155 -10.98 -0.98 13.67
C ILE A 155 -9.64 -1.44 13.10
N PRO A 156 -8.60 -0.60 13.17
CA PRO A 156 -7.27 -0.97 12.72
C PRO A 156 -6.66 -2.08 13.61
N PRO A 157 -5.88 -3.00 13.02
CA PRO A 157 -5.13 -4.01 13.76
C PRO A 157 -4.06 -3.37 14.66
N ALA A 158 -3.76 -4.05 15.77
CA ALA A 158 -2.70 -3.66 16.70
C ALA A 158 -1.44 -4.50 16.49
N LEU A 159 -0.27 -3.88 16.56
CA LEU A 159 1.03 -4.54 16.64
C LEU A 159 1.72 -4.00 17.91
N GLN A 160 2.09 -4.90 18.83
CA GLN A 160 2.70 -4.54 20.11
C GLN A 160 1.92 -3.47 20.90
N GLY A 161 0.57 -3.55 20.88
CA GLY A 161 -0.32 -2.60 21.57
C GLY A 161 -0.54 -1.26 20.85
N VAL A 162 0.14 -1.00 19.71
CA VAL A 162 -0.03 0.21 18.92
C VAL A 162 -0.86 -0.08 17.66
N ARG A 163 -1.76 0.84 17.29
CA ARG A 163 -2.63 0.70 16.11
C ARG A 163 -1.96 1.25 14.87
N TYR A 164 -2.04 0.47 13.79
CA TYR A 164 -1.45 0.83 12.50
C TYR A 164 -2.44 0.60 11.37
N VAL A 165 -2.27 1.40 10.32
CA VAL A 165 -2.98 1.29 9.04
C VAL A 165 -1.96 1.23 7.91
N ASP A 166 -2.46 1.09 6.68
CA ASP A 166 -1.67 0.89 5.47
C ASP A 166 -0.49 1.88 5.40
N GLY A 167 0.70 1.35 5.17
CA GLY A 167 1.94 2.13 5.10
C GLY A 167 1.93 3.14 3.97
N GLY A 168 1.22 2.84 2.88
CA GLY A 168 1.10 3.70 1.70
C GLY A 168 0.37 5.02 1.93
N ILE A 169 -0.31 5.16 3.08
CA ILE A 169 -0.95 6.41 3.49
C ILE A 169 0.08 7.47 3.92
N SER A 170 1.22 7.05 4.48
CA SER A 170 2.28 7.97 4.93
C SER A 170 3.56 7.85 4.09
N ASP A 171 3.99 6.63 3.76
CA ASP A 171 5.15 6.36 2.90
C ASP A 171 4.93 5.10 2.07
N ASN A 172 4.50 5.29 0.82
CA ASN A 172 4.13 4.21 -0.10
C ASN A 172 5.32 3.58 -0.79
N LEU A 173 6.44 4.29 -0.90
CA LEU A 173 7.67 3.77 -1.48
C LEU A 173 8.85 4.14 -0.56
N PRO A 174 9.09 3.32 0.48
CA PRO A 174 10.07 3.66 1.50
C PRO A 174 11.47 3.87 0.95
N LEU A 175 12.15 4.89 1.47
CA LEU A 175 13.53 5.27 1.09
C LEU A 175 13.71 5.60 -0.40
N TYR A 176 12.66 6.10 -1.06
CA TYR A 176 12.70 6.54 -2.46
C TYR A 176 13.82 7.55 -2.77
N GLU A 177 14.15 8.45 -1.85
CA GLU A 177 15.10 9.54 -2.08
C GLU A 177 16.57 9.08 -2.14
N LEU A 178 16.85 7.85 -1.71
CA LEU A 178 18.21 7.34 -1.66
C LEU A 178 18.64 6.79 -3.03
N LYS A 179 19.71 7.34 -3.59
CA LYS A 179 20.28 6.93 -4.89
C LYS A 179 20.74 5.47 -4.96
N ASN A 180 20.85 4.79 -3.83
CA ASN A 180 21.23 3.38 -3.73
C ASN A 180 20.01 2.45 -3.51
N THR A 181 18.78 2.93 -3.67
CA THR A 181 17.57 2.11 -3.58
C THR A 181 17.01 1.85 -4.98
N ILE A 182 16.88 0.58 -5.36
CA ILE A 182 16.16 0.17 -6.57
C ILE A 182 14.66 0.24 -6.28
N THR A 183 13.95 1.09 -7.01
CA THR A 183 12.54 1.38 -6.77
C THR A 183 11.62 0.63 -7.75
N VAL A 184 10.57 0.00 -7.21
CA VAL A 184 9.62 -0.80 -7.99
C VAL A 184 8.21 -0.29 -7.77
N SER A 185 7.52 0.08 -8.86
CA SER A 185 6.15 0.57 -8.83
C SER A 185 5.35 0.06 -10.03
N PRO A 186 4.12 -0.42 -9.85
CA PRO A 186 3.25 -0.78 -10.96
C PRO A 186 2.63 0.45 -11.64
N PHE A 187 2.89 1.66 -11.15
CA PHE A 187 2.42 2.90 -11.76
C PHE A 187 3.51 3.52 -12.64
N SER A 188 3.15 4.00 -13.83
CA SER A 188 4.08 4.71 -14.72
C SER A 188 4.54 6.00 -14.05
N GLY A 189 5.84 6.23 -13.98
CA GLY A 189 6.43 7.35 -13.23
C GLY A 189 7.95 7.30 -13.26
N GLU A 190 8.57 7.88 -12.23
CA GLU A 190 10.03 7.96 -12.07
C GLU A 190 10.65 6.81 -11.25
N SER A 191 9.96 5.67 -11.13
CA SER A 191 10.55 4.47 -10.49
C SER A 191 11.47 3.73 -11.46
N ASP A 192 12.53 3.12 -10.94
CA ASP A 192 13.52 2.38 -11.76
C ASP A 192 12.89 1.24 -12.56
N ILE A 193 11.93 0.54 -11.93
CA ILE A 193 11.16 -0.54 -12.53
C ILE A 193 9.67 -0.17 -12.47
N CYS A 194 9.13 0.27 -13.60
CA CYS A 194 7.71 0.55 -13.76
C CYS A 194 7.25 0.37 -15.23
N PRO A 195 5.93 0.32 -15.48
CA PRO A 195 5.39 0.36 -16.84
C PRO A 195 5.82 1.61 -17.60
N GLN A 196 6.11 1.47 -18.89
CA GLN A 196 6.39 2.61 -19.77
C GLN A 196 5.13 2.98 -20.56
N ASP A 197 4.46 4.04 -20.14
CA ASP A 197 3.38 4.62 -20.92
C ASP A 197 3.92 5.62 -21.94
N SER A 198 3.45 5.52 -23.18
CA SER A 198 3.89 6.33 -24.33
C SER A 198 3.39 7.79 -24.31
N SER A 199 2.95 8.30 -23.15
CA SER A 199 2.43 9.66 -23.02
C SER A 199 3.49 10.59 -22.43
N THR A 200 3.87 11.62 -23.19
CA THR A 200 4.76 12.72 -22.78
C THR A 200 4.08 13.73 -21.84
N ASN A 201 3.25 13.27 -20.91
CA ASN A 201 2.51 14.17 -20.04
C ASN A 201 3.40 14.65 -18.88
N ILE A 202 3.62 15.96 -18.81
CA ILE A 202 4.62 16.63 -17.96
C ILE A 202 4.11 16.81 -16.52
N HIS A 203 2.89 16.35 -16.22
CA HIS A 203 2.26 16.51 -14.91
C HIS A 203 2.41 15.22 -14.10
N GLU A 204 3.31 15.27 -13.12
CA GLU A 204 3.59 14.20 -12.16
C GLU A 204 2.86 14.50 -10.84
N LEU A 205 2.11 13.53 -10.32
CA LEU A 205 1.57 13.55 -8.97
C LEU A 205 2.50 12.73 -8.08
N ARG A 206 3.12 13.38 -7.09
CA ARG A 206 3.84 12.65 -6.02
C ARG A 206 2.87 12.38 -4.88
N PHE A 207 2.56 11.11 -4.67
CA PHE A 207 1.76 10.65 -3.55
C PHE A 207 2.64 9.77 -2.66
N THR A 208 2.88 10.20 -1.42
CA THR A 208 3.62 9.44 -0.37
C THR A 208 4.88 8.76 -0.90
N ASN A 209 5.81 9.56 -1.45
CA ASN A 209 7.08 9.12 -2.06
C ASN A 209 6.97 8.23 -3.31
N THR A 210 5.77 8.07 -3.88
CA THR A 210 5.58 7.44 -5.19
C THR A 210 5.31 8.50 -6.25
N SER A 211 6.15 8.49 -7.29
CA SER A 211 5.94 9.28 -8.51
C SER A 211 4.89 8.58 -9.39
N ILE A 212 3.76 9.24 -9.64
CA ILE A 212 2.69 8.73 -10.52
C ILE A 212 2.39 9.77 -11.59
N GLN A 213 2.64 9.42 -12.86
CA GLN A 213 2.27 10.28 -13.99
C GLN A 213 0.75 10.44 -14.07
N PHE A 214 0.27 11.67 -14.25
CA PHE A 214 -1.15 11.95 -14.42
C PHE A 214 -1.60 11.55 -15.84
N ASN A 215 -1.99 10.28 -16.01
CA ASN A 215 -2.52 9.75 -17.25
C ASN A 215 -3.68 8.77 -17.00
N LEU A 216 -4.54 8.56 -18.01
CA LEU A 216 -5.72 7.67 -17.89
C LEU A 216 -5.33 6.22 -17.53
N ARG A 217 -4.14 5.78 -17.93
CA ARG A 217 -3.66 4.42 -17.64
C ARG A 217 -3.30 4.26 -16.16
N ASN A 218 -2.70 5.26 -15.53
CA ASN A 218 -2.44 5.28 -14.09
C ASN A 218 -3.71 5.45 -13.28
N LEU A 219 -4.69 6.23 -13.75
CA LEU A 219 -6.02 6.27 -13.12
C LEU A 219 -6.71 4.89 -13.20
N TYR A 220 -6.61 4.22 -14.35
CA TYR A 220 -7.07 2.84 -14.50
C TYR A 220 -6.34 1.90 -13.53
N ARG A 221 -5.01 1.97 -13.42
CA ARG A 221 -4.22 1.17 -12.48
C ARG A 221 -4.61 1.45 -11.03
N LEU A 222 -4.81 2.71 -10.64
CA LEU A 222 -5.25 3.08 -9.30
C LEU A 222 -6.64 2.50 -8.99
N SER A 223 -7.56 2.56 -9.95
CA SER A 223 -8.85 1.89 -9.83
C SER A 223 -8.68 0.37 -9.66
N LYS A 224 -7.79 -0.26 -10.43
CA LYS A 224 -7.52 -1.71 -10.36
C LYS A 224 -6.76 -2.16 -9.13
N ALA A 225 -6.05 -1.25 -8.46
CA ALA A 225 -5.45 -1.50 -7.15
C ALA A 225 -6.53 -1.72 -6.07
N LEU A 226 -7.65 -1.01 -6.15
CA LEU A 226 -8.78 -1.11 -5.20
C LEU A 226 -9.89 -2.07 -5.66
N PHE A 227 -10.11 -2.19 -6.98
CA PHE A 227 -11.16 -3.02 -7.56
C PHE A 227 -10.53 -4.01 -8.55
N PRO A 228 -10.32 -5.26 -8.12
CA PRO A 228 -9.51 -6.21 -8.86
C PRO A 228 -10.05 -6.46 -10.29
N PRO A 229 -9.18 -6.50 -11.31
CA PRO A 229 -9.55 -6.94 -12.65
C PRO A 229 -9.67 -8.47 -12.74
N GLU A 230 -10.05 -8.98 -13.92
CA GLU A 230 -10.11 -10.43 -14.20
C GLU A 230 -8.75 -11.12 -13.93
N PRO A 231 -8.75 -12.40 -13.49
CA PRO A 231 -7.53 -13.18 -13.25
C PRO A 231 -6.54 -13.16 -14.43
N THR A 232 -7.06 -13.21 -15.67
CA THR A 232 -6.24 -13.17 -16.89
C THR A 232 -5.49 -11.85 -17.05
N VAL A 233 -6.10 -10.74 -16.64
CA VAL A 233 -5.48 -9.40 -16.65
C VAL A 233 -4.40 -9.32 -15.57
N LEU A 234 -4.66 -9.86 -14.38
CA LEU A 234 -3.65 -9.95 -13.31
C LEU A 234 -2.43 -10.76 -13.74
N ARG A 235 -2.64 -11.89 -14.44
CA ARG A 235 -1.55 -12.69 -15.02
C ARG A 235 -0.74 -11.88 -16.03
N GLU A 236 -1.39 -11.11 -16.91
CA GLU A 236 -0.67 -10.26 -17.87
C GLU A 236 0.11 -9.13 -17.18
N MET A 237 -0.42 -8.56 -16.10
CA MET A 237 0.31 -7.59 -15.27
C MET A 237 1.56 -8.21 -14.62
N CYS A 238 1.49 -9.47 -14.19
CA CYS A 238 2.66 -10.21 -13.72
C CYS A 238 3.72 -10.38 -14.82
N LYS A 239 3.31 -10.80 -16.02
CA LYS A 239 4.19 -10.86 -17.21
C LYS A 239 4.81 -9.51 -17.52
N GLN A 240 4.04 -8.43 -17.43
CA GLN A 240 4.52 -7.08 -17.63
C GLN A 240 5.59 -6.70 -16.60
N GLY A 241 5.38 -6.98 -15.30
CA GLY A 241 6.37 -6.74 -14.27
C GLY A 241 7.68 -7.50 -14.50
N TYR A 242 7.59 -8.75 -14.94
CA TYR A 242 8.76 -9.52 -15.32
C TYR A 242 9.54 -8.87 -16.47
N ARG A 243 8.85 -8.47 -17.55
CA ARG A 243 9.46 -7.79 -18.71
C ARG A 243 10.09 -6.46 -18.34
N ASP A 244 9.45 -5.66 -17.49
CA ASP A 244 9.98 -4.38 -17.02
C ASP A 244 11.23 -4.58 -16.15
N GLY A 245 11.23 -5.58 -15.27
CA GLY A 245 12.41 -5.97 -14.50
C GLY A 245 13.57 -6.39 -15.41
N LEU A 246 13.28 -7.19 -16.44
CA LEU A 246 14.28 -7.67 -17.39
C LEU A 246 14.88 -6.52 -18.21
N ARG A 247 14.04 -5.56 -18.61
CA ARG A 247 14.46 -4.32 -19.27
C ARG A 247 15.38 -3.49 -18.37
N PHE A 248 15.04 -3.35 -17.09
CA PHE A 248 15.88 -2.65 -16.12
C PHE A 248 17.25 -3.31 -15.97
N LEU A 249 17.29 -4.65 -15.81
CA LEU A 249 18.54 -5.39 -15.72
C LEU A 249 19.41 -5.24 -16.98
N ARG A 250 18.79 -5.30 -18.17
CA ARG A 250 19.48 -5.11 -19.46
C ARG A 250 20.07 -3.72 -19.59
N ARG A 251 19.28 -2.67 -19.32
CA ARG A 251 19.71 -1.26 -19.40
C ARG A 251 20.89 -0.96 -18.48
N ASN A 252 20.98 -1.67 -17.35
CA ASN A 252 22.02 -1.46 -16.36
C ASN A 252 23.21 -2.44 -16.47
N GLY A 253 23.20 -3.35 -17.46
CA GLY A 253 24.26 -4.35 -17.64
C GLY A 253 24.39 -5.32 -16.46
N LEU A 254 23.25 -5.73 -15.88
CA LEU A 254 23.16 -6.58 -14.69
C LEU A 254 22.77 -8.04 -15.00
N LEU A 255 22.50 -8.36 -16.26
CA LEU A 255 22.20 -9.73 -16.70
C LEU A 255 23.43 -10.63 -16.54
N ASN A 256 23.23 -11.82 -15.97
CA ASN A 256 24.20 -12.92 -15.96
C ASN A 256 25.63 -12.54 -15.53
N ARG A 257 25.78 -11.75 -14.45
CA ARG A 257 27.08 -11.70 -13.76
C ARG A 257 27.37 -13.08 -13.17
N PRO A 258 28.56 -13.68 -13.42
CA PRO A 258 28.86 -15.02 -12.91
C PRO A 258 28.72 -15.04 -11.40
N ASN A 259 27.83 -15.91 -10.92
CA ASN A 259 27.55 -16.13 -9.52
C ASN A 259 28.63 -17.04 -8.93
N PRO A 260 29.46 -16.58 -7.96
CA PRO A 260 30.46 -17.44 -7.32
C PRO A 260 29.83 -18.64 -6.57
N LEU A 261 28.54 -18.57 -6.24
CA LEU A 261 27.84 -19.58 -5.44
C LEU A 261 27.16 -20.69 -6.26
N LEU A 262 27.33 -20.69 -7.59
CA LEU A 262 26.84 -21.75 -8.48
C LEU A 262 27.93 -22.74 -8.91
N ALA A 263 29.14 -22.64 -8.33
CA ALA A 263 30.25 -23.57 -8.56
C ALA A 263 30.18 -24.82 -7.66
N LEU A 264 29.00 -25.44 -7.54
CA LEU A 264 28.87 -26.81 -7.04
C LEU A 264 28.13 -27.62 -8.10
N PRO A 265 28.82 -28.54 -8.81
CA PRO A 265 28.14 -29.40 -9.76
C PRO A 265 27.18 -30.31 -9.00
N PRO A 266 25.96 -30.55 -9.51
CA PRO A 266 25.09 -31.56 -8.94
C PRO A 266 25.80 -32.92 -9.02
N ALA A 267 25.82 -33.65 -7.91
CA ALA A 267 26.30 -35.03 -7.88
C ALA A 267 25.50 -35.86 -8.89
N ARG A 268 26.14 -36.25 -9.99
CA ARG A 268 25.55 -37.15 -10.98
C ARG A 268 25.33 -38.52 -10.34
N PRO A 269 24.13 -39.12 -10.43
CA PRO A 269 23.98 -40.55 -10.20
C PRO A 269 24.76 -41.30 -11.29
N ARG A 270 25.59 -42.27 -10.89
CA ARG A 270 26.24 -43.20 -11.81
C ARG A 270 25.17 -44.00 -12.57
N ALA A 271 25.22 -43.97 -13.90
CA ALA A 271 24.58 -44.97 -14.74
C ALA A 271 25.65 -46.01 -15.15
N PRO A 272 25.27 -47.26 -15.44
CA PRO A 272 26.22 -48.34 -15.73
C PRO A 272 26.88 -48.15 -17.09
N GLU A 273 28.13 -48.58 -17.16
CA GLU A 273 28.96 -48.73 -18.35
C GLU A 273 28.41 -49.88 -19.20
N ASP A 274 28.33 -49.68 -20.52
CA ASP A 274 28.39 -50.77 -21.51
C ASP A 274 29.22 -50.27 -22.70
N GLU A 275 30.16 -51.13 -23.09
CA GLU A 275 31.26 -50.91 -24.01
C GLU A 275 30.85 -51.01 -25.50
N ASP A 276 31.62 -50.29 -26.32
CA ASP A 276 32.06 -50.55 -27.70
C ASP A 276 31.06 -50.68 -28.87
N VAL A 277 31.29 -49.90 -29.94
CA VAL A 277 31.99 -50.33 -31.18
C VAL A 277 32.23 -49.09 -32.08
N GLU A 278 33.45 -49.01 -32.63
CA GLU A 278 33.91 -48.03 -33.62
C GLU A 278 33.14 -48.03 -34.95
N GLU A 279 33.10 -46.87 -35.63
CA GLU A 279 33.62 -46.78 -37.01
C GLU A 279 33.98 -45.34 -37.41
N ALA A 280 35.21 -45.17 -37.91
CA ALA A 280 35.74 -43.93 -38.44
C ALA A 280 35.34 -43.69 -39.90
N ARG A 281 35.19 -42.41 -40.29
CA ARG A 281 35.59 -41.86 -41.60
C ARG A 281 35.49 -40.34 -41.60
N GLY A 282 36.57 -39.70 -42.06
CA GLY A 282 36.76 -38.25 -42.00
C GLY A 282 36.19 -37.50 -43.20
N ALA A 283 36.16 -36.17 -43.06
CA ALA A 283 36.89 -35.23 -43.91
C ALA A 283 36.21 -33.85 -43.95
N THR A 284 37.06 -32.82 -43.88
CA THR A 284 36.93 -31.51 -44.54
C THR A 284 36.33 -30.36 -43.72
N GLU A 285 37.25 -29.47 -43.33
CA GLU A 285 37.01 -28.06 -43.03
C GLU A 285 36.15 -27.38 -44.09
N ARG A 286 35.06 -26.72 -43.67
CA ARG A 286 34.51 -25.57 -44.38
C ARG A 286 34.01 -24.55 -43.36
N ALA A 287 34.65 -23.38 -43.37
CA ALA A 287 34.12 -22.16 -42.76
C ALA A 287 32.75 -21.82 -43.37
N PRO A 288 31.80 -21.25 -42.60
CA PRO A 288 30.66 -20.58 -43.19
C PRO A 288 30.94 -19.08 -43.32
N ALA A 289 30.79 -18.62 -44.56
CA ALA A 289 30.72 -17.24 -44.97
C ALA A 289 29.50 -16.51 -44.38
N GLU A 290 29.65 -15.20 -44.26
CA GLU A 290 28.65 -14.24 -43.83
C GLU A 290 27.35 -14.30 -44.65
N GLY A 291 26.21 -14.25 -43.96
CA GLY A 291 24.85 -14.19 -44.50
C GLY A 291 23.88 -13.71 -43.40
N PRO A 292 22.71 -13.15 -43.76
CA PRO A 292 22.15 -11.95 -43.13
C PRO A 292 21.67 -12.13 -41.69
N LEU A 293 21.95 -11.11 -40.87
CA LEU A 293 21.49 -10.88 -39.49
C LEU A 293 20.11 -11.49 -39.20
N GLN A 294 20.11 -12.64 -38.52
CA GLN A 294 18.95 -13.10 -37.78
C GLN A 294 18.70 -12.15 -36.59
N PRO A 295 17.44 -11.80 -36.27
CA PRO A 295 17.17 -11.09 -35.03
C PRO A 295 17.65 -11.96 -33.85
N PRO A 296 18.19 -11.36 -32.78
CA PRO A 296 18.84 -12.13 -31.75
C PRO A 296 17.83 -13.08 -31.09
N LEU A 297 18.23 -14.35 -30.99
CA LEU A 297 17.58 -15.46 -30.26
C LEU A 297 17.11 -15.07 -28.84
N GLU A 298 17.60 -13.97 -28.32
CA GLU A 298 17.32 -13.39 -27.00
C GLU A 298 15.90 -12.84 -26.85
N ASP A 299 15.19 -12.47 -27.93
CA ASP A 299 13.83 -11.93 -27.82
C ASP A 299 12.79 -13.01 -27.47
N HIS A 300 13.05 -14.29 -27.75
CA HIS A 300 12.14 -15.39 -27.41
C HIS A 300 12.27 -15.84 -25.94
N ILE A 301 13.39 -15.53 -25.29
CA ILE A 301 13.62 -15.76 -23.85
C ILE A 301 12.86 -14.73 -23.01
N LEU A 302 12.58 -13.53 -23.56
CA LEU A 302 11.94 -12.41 -22.86
C LEU A 302 10.46 -12.62 -22.50
N GLU A 303 9.79 -13.64 -23.03
CA GLU A 303 8.32 -13.72 -22.97
C GLU A 303 7.76 -14.72 -21.94
N HIS A 304 8.59 -15.59 -21.37
CA HIS A 304 8.11 -16.69 -20.55
C HIS A 304 8.42 -16.43 -19.08
N LEU A 305 7.37 -16.29 -18.26
CA LEU A 305 7.49 -16.35 -16.80
C LEU A 305 8.14 -17.69 -16.40
N PRO A 306 8.90 -17.75 -15.30
CA PRO A 306 9.42 -19.00 -14.76
C PRO A 306 8.32 -20.07 -14.69
N ALA A 307 8.62 -21.30 -15.09
CA ALA A 307 7.62 -22.36 -15.23
C ALA A 307 6.72 -22.49 -13.99
N ARG A 308 7.32 -22.58 -12.79
CA ARG A 308 6.58 -22.67 -11.52
C ARG A 308 5.66 -21.47 -11.24
N LEU A 309 6.07 -20.26 -11.62
CA LEU A 309 5.22 -19.07 -11.47
C LEU A 309 4.09 -19.10 -12.51
N ASN A 310 4.41 -19.40 -13.76
CA ASN A 310 3.43 -19.45 -14.83
C ASN A 310 2.35 -20.51 -14.57
N GLU A 311 2.74 -21.71 -14.14
CA GLU A 311 1.85 -22.81 -13.76
C GLU A 311 0.94 -22.41 -12.60
N ALA A 312 1.49 -21.88 -11.51
CA ALA A 312 0.70 -21.45 -10.35
C ALA A 312 -0.30 -20.34 -10.71
N LEU A 313 0.08 -19.38 -11.57
CA LEU A 313 -0.84 -18.34 -12.04
C LEU A 313 -1.89 -18.89 -13.01
N LEU A 314 -1.53 -19.86 -13.85
CA LEU A 314 -2.46 -20.53 -14.76
C LEU A 314 -3.52 -21.30 -13.99
N GLU A 315 -3.09 -22.12 -13.03
CA GLU A 315 -3.98 -22.85 -12.13
C GLU A 315 -4.89 -21.90 -11.35
N ALA A 316 -4.32 -20.83 -10.79
CA ALA A 316 -5.10 -19.78 -10.14
C ALA A 316 -5.97 -18.98 -11.12
N CYS A 317 -5.78 -19.03 -12.45
CA CYS A 317 -6.71 -18.42 -13.40
C CYS A 317 -7.89 -19.34 -13.74
N ILE A 318 -7.79 -20.64 -13.48
CA ILE A 318 -8.87 -21.58 -13.76
C ILE A 318 -10.01 -21.29 -12.79
N GLU A 319 -11.16 -20.91 -13.33
CA GLU A 319 -12.41 -20.89 -12.56
C GLU A 319 -13.03 -22.28 -12.64
N PRO A 320 -13.48 -22.86 -11.50
CA PRO A 320 -14.26 -24.08 -11.56
C PRO A 320 -15.52 -23.79 -12.39
N LYS A 321 -15.71 -24.55 -13.47
CA LYS A 321 -16.91 -24.49 -14.31
C LYS A 321 -18.08 -25.14 -13.58
N ASP A 322 -18.54 -24.51 -12.50
CA ASP A 322 -19.78 -24.91 -11.87
C ASP A 322 -20.94 -24.46 -12.76
N LEU A 323 -21.85 -25.41 -13.05
CA LEU A 323 -23.09 -25.14 -13.79
C LEU A 323 -23.91 -24.02 -13.12
N LEU A 324 -23.83 -23.92 -11.79
CA LEU A 324 -24.41 -22.83 -11.00
C LEU A 324 -23.82 -21.47 -11.36
N THR A 325 -22.52 -21.36 -11.55
CA THR A 325 -21.84 -20.11 -11.93
C THR A 325 -22.14 -19.73 -13.38
N ALA A 326 -22.24 -20.72 -14.27
CA ALA A 326 -22.69 -20.50 -15.65
C ALA A 326 -24.14 -19.99 -15.70
N PHE A 327 -25.03 -20.56 -14.88
CA PHE A 327 -26.43 -20.13 -14.76
C PHE A 327 -26.55 -18.74 -14.12
N SER A 328 -25.82 -18.46 -13.04
CA SER A 328 -25.84 -17.14 -12.37
C SER A 328 -25.35 -16.01 -13.26
N ASN A 329 -24.47 -16.31 -14.22
CA ASN A 329 -23.93 -15.34 -15.16
C ASN A 329 -24.87 -15.01 -16.32
N MET A 330 -26.00 -15.71 -16.47
CA MET A 330 -27.02 -15.38 -17.48
C MET A 330 -27.66 -14.02 -17.17
N LEU A 331 -27.88 -13.23 -18.21
CA LEU A 331 -28.37 -11.85 -18.11
C LEU A 331 -29.69 -11.71 -17.31
N PRO A 332 -30.70 -12.60 -17.50
CA PRO A 332 -31.93 -12.57 -16.69
C PRO A 332 -31.67 -12.84 -15.20
N VAL A 333 -30.76 -13.77 -14.89
CA VAL A 333 -30.42 -14.14 -13.50
C VAL A 333 -29.63 -13.03 -12.83
N ARG A 334 -28.70 -12.39 -13.55
CA ARG A 334 -27.98 -11.22 -13.04
C ARG A 334 -28.90 -10.03 -12.76
N LEU A 335 -29.86 -9.77 -13.66
CA LEU A 335 -30.85 -8.70 -13.46
C LEU A 335 -31.74 -8.99 -12.24
N ALA A 336 -32.26 -10.22 -12.14
CA ALA A 336 -33.04 -10.64 -10.98
C ALA A 336 -32.23 -10.55 -9.68
N THR A 337 -30.98 -11.00 -9.69
CA THR A 337 -30.06 -10.90 -8.54
C THR A 337 -29.85 -9.44 -8.15
N ALA A 338 -29.59 -8.56 -9.12
CA ALA A 338 -29.43 -7.12 -8.89
C ALA A 338 -30.69 -6.47 -8.30
N MET A 339 -31.87 -6.86 -8.78
CA MET A 339 -33.15 -6.40 -8.22
C MET A 339 -33.40 -6.90 -6.79
N MET A 340 -32.84 -8.05 -6.43
CA MET A 340 -32.93 -8.61 -5.08
C MET A 340 -31.90 -8.02 -4.10
N VAL A 341 -30.83 -7.35 -4.58
CA VAL A 341 -29.77 -6.75 -3.74
C VAL A 341 -30.33 -5.87 -2.61
N PRO A 342 -31.30 -4.97 -2.82
CA PRO A 342 -31.84 -4.14 -1.73
C PRO A 342 -32.46 -4.95 -0.58
N TYR A 343 -32.89 -6.20 -0.84
CA TYR A 343 -33.53 -7.08 0.13
C TYR A 343 -32.55 -8.09 0.74
N THR A 344 -31.64 -8.66 -0.06
CA THR A 344 -30.66 -9.64 0.41
C THR A 344 -29.47 -8.99 1.11
N LEU A 345 -29.04 -7.81 0.66
CA LEU A 345 -27.87 -7.11 1.21
C LEU A 345 -28.05 -6.76 2.69
N PRO A 346 -29.18 -6.22 3.19
CA PRO A 346 -29.36 -5.97 4.62
C PRO A 346 -29.24 -7.24 5.47
N LEU A 347 -29.77 -8.36 4.99
CA LEU A 347 -29.69 -9.65 5.67
C LEU A 347 -28.26 -10.20 5.67
N GLU A 348 -27.59 -10.24 4.52
CA GLU A 348 -26.20 -10.67 4.41
C GLU A 348 -25.26 -9.77 5.23
N SER A 349 -25.54 -8.46 5.26
CA SER A 349 -24.85 -7.49 6.11
C SER A 349 -25.05 -7.79 7.60
N ALA A 350 -26.28 -8.06 8.03
CA ALA A 350 -26.58 -8.36 9.44
C ALA A 350 -25.91 -9.67 9.89
N VAL A 351 -25.95 -10.72 9.07
CA VAL A 351 -25.26 -11.99 9.35
C VAL A 351 -23.75 -11.78 9.41
N SER A 352 -23.18 -11.10 8.41
CA SER A 352 -21.73 -10.84 8.38
C SER A 352 -21.28 -9.96 9.54
N PHE A 353 -22.05 -8.93 9.88
CA PHE A 353 -21.80 -8.08 11.05
C PHE A 353 -21.85 -8.89 12.34
N THR A 354 -22.82 -9.79 12.48
CA THR A 354 -22.94 -10.67 13.66
C THR A 354 -21.72 -11.59 13.78
N ILE A 355 -21.28 -12.21 12.69
CA ILE A 355 -20.08 -13.06 12.69
C ILE A 355 -18.85 -12.23 13.07
N ARG A 356 -18.66 -11.05 12.45
CA ARG A 356 -17.55 -10.15 12.78
C ARG A 356 -17.60 -9.69 14.24
N LEU A 357 -18.78 -9.43 14.77
CA LEU A 357 -18.98 -9.08 16.17
C LEU A 357 -18.56 -10.24 17.08
N LEU A 358 -18.95 -11.48 16.77
CA LEU A 358 -18.53 -12.67 17.51
C LEU A 358 -17.02 -12.89 17.44
N GLU A 359 -16.40 -12.71 16.27
CA GLU A 359 -14.95 -12.79 16.10
C GLU A 359 -14.22 -11.69 16.87
N TRP A 360 -14.84 -10.51 17.01
CA TRP A 360 -14.28 -9.36 17.71
C TRP A 360 -14.44 -9.42 19.23
N LEU A 361 -15.41 -10.17 19.76
CA LEU A 361 -15.70 -10.27 21.20
C LEU A 361 -14.44 -10.39 22.11
N PRO A 362 -13.41 -11.18 21.77
CA PRO A 362 -12.20 -11.29 22.57
C PRO A 362 -11.41 -9.97 22.70
N ASP A 363 -11.39 -9.15 21.65
CA ASP A 363 -10.59 -7.92 21.55
C ASP A 363 -11.35 -6.66 22.04
N VAL A 364 -12.66 -6.77 22.25
CA VAL A 364 -13.56 -5.68 22.68
C VAL A 364 -13.02 -4.86 23.86
N PRO A 365 -12.52 -5.45 24.97
CA PRO A 365 -12.10 -4.66 26.13
C PRO A 365 -10.93 -3.72 25.83
N GLU A 366 -9.98 -4.16 25.00
CA GLU A 366 -8.83 -3.37 24.60
C GLU A 366 -9.24 -2.28 23.61
N ASP A 367 -10.09 -2.62 22.64
CA ASP A 367 -10.58 -1.71 21.61
C ASP A 367 -11.45 -0.59 22.18
N ILE A 368 -12.35 -0.91 23.12
CA ILE A 368 -13.17 0.11 23.80
C ILE A 368 -12.29 1.07 24.59
N ARG A 369 -11.25 0.57 25.27
CA ARG A 369 -10.31 1.42 26.01
C ARG A 369 -9.59 2.37 25.06
N TRP A 370 -9.06 1.85 23.96
CA TRP A 370 -8.41 2.65 22.94
C TRP A 370 -9.36 3.70 22.33
N MET A 371 -10.60 3.32 21.97
CA MET A 371 -11.60 4.24 21.43
C MET A 371 -11.94 5.37 22.42
N LYS A 372 -12.03 5.05 23.72
CA LYS A 372 -12.25 6.04 24.78
C LYS A 372 -11.09 7.04 24.86
N GLU A 373 -9.85 6.56 24.79
CA GLU A 373 -8.65 7.40 24.79
C GLU A 373 -8.60 8.33 23.57
N GLN A 374 -8.87 7.80 22.38
CA GLN A 374 -8.91 8.58 21.13
C GLN A 374 -10.02 9.63 21.16
N THR A 375 -11.22 9.27 21.63
CA THR A 375 -12.34 10.21 21.75
C THR A 375 -12.01 11.33 22.74
N GLY A 376 -11.31 11.00 23.84
CA GLY A 376 -10.80 11.98 24.79
C GLY A 376 -9.81 12.97 24.15
N SER A 377 -8.85 12.47 23.38
CA SER A 377 -7.85 13.30 22.67
C SER A 377 -8.51 14.23 21.64
N ILE A 378 -9.41 13.70 20.81
CA ILE A 378 -10.15 14.49 19.80
C ILE A 378 -11.01 15.56 20.49
N CYS A 379 -11.71 15.21 21.57
CA CYS A 379 -12.51 16.15 22.34
C CYS A 379 -11.63 17.26 22.93
N GLN A 380 -10.49 16.92 23.54
CA GLN A 380 -9.54 17.91 24.04
C GLN A 380 -8.98 18.82 22.94
N TYR A 381 -8.65 18.27 21.76
CA TYR A 381 -8.20 19.04 20.61
C TYR A 381 -9.29 20.01 20.13
N LEU A 382 -10.53 19.53 19.99
CA LEU A 382 -11.67 20.36 19.58
C LEU A 382 -11.96 21.44 20.62
N VAL A 383 -11.92 21.13 21.91
CA VAL A 383 -12.08 22.09 23.01
C VAL A 383 -10.95 23.12 23.00
N MET A 384 -9.69 22.72 22.82
CA MET A 384 -8.57 23.65 22.68
C MET A 384 -8.71 24.53 21.44
N ARG A 385 -9.12 23.97 20.31
CA ARG A 385 -9.35 24.72 19.06
C ARG A 385 -10.51 25.70 19.20
N ALA A 386 -11.60 25.29 19.86
CA ALA A 386 -12.73 26.14 20.18
C ALA A 386 -12.31 27.27 21.15
N LYS A 387 -11.56 26.95 22.21
CA LYS A 387 -11.01 27.92 23.16
C LYS A 387 -10.07 28.91 22.48
N ARG A 388 -9.22 28.46 21.55
CA ARG A 388 -8.30 29.31 20.78
C ARG A 388 -9.06 30.23 19.81
N LYS A 389 -10.08 29.72 19.11
CA LYS A 389 -10.97 30.54 18.26
C LYS A 389 -11.80 31.53 19.06
N LEU A 390 -12.35 31.11 20.20
CA LEU A 390 -13.14 31.99 21.06
C LEU A 390 -12.24 33.03 21.77
N GLY A 391 -11.03 32.64 22.16
CA GLY A 391 -10.02 33.54 22.73
C GLY A 391 -9.53 34.61 21.76
N SER A 392 -9.48 34.32 20.45
CA SER A 392 -9.22 35.35 19.42
C SER A 392 -10.41 36.25 19.11
N HIS A 393 -11.61 35.90 19.59
CA HIS A 393 -12.85 36.67 19.41
C HIS A 393 -13.34 37.36 20.69
N LEU A 394 -12.62 37.26 21.83
CA LEU A 394 -12.84 38.16 22.95
C LEU A 394 -12.06 39.46 22.72
N PRO A 395 -12.74 40.61 22.51
CA PRO A 395 -12.07 41.89 22.53
C PRO A 395 -11.51 42.12 23.93
N SER A 396 -10.35 42.78 24.00
CA SER A 396 -9.68 43.30 25.21
C SER A 396 -10.51 44.28 26.07
N ARG A 397 -11.84 44.33 25.92
CA ARG A 397 -12.73 45.28 26.61
C ARG A 397 -13.17 44.88 28.01
N LEU A 398 -12.76 43.72 28.53
CA LEU A 398 -13.11 43.30 29.89
C LEU A 398 -11.98 43.51 30.93
N SER A 399 -10.83 44.07 30.53
CA SER A 399 -9.71 44.31 31.47
C SER A 399 -9.75 45.68 32.16
N GLU A 400 -10.66 46.60 31.82
CA GLU A 400 -10.66 47.97 32.35
C GLU A 400 -11.82 48.31 33.30
N GLN A 401 -12.65 47.36 33.75
CA GLN A 401 -13.83 47.70 34.56
C GLN A 401 -14.09 46.87 35.80
N VAL A 402 -13.02 46.47 36.51
CA VAL A 402 -13.16 45.98 37.89
C VAL A 402 -12.13 46.66 38.79
N GLU A 403 -12.39 47.92 39.14
CA GLU A 403 -11.85 48.49 40.37
C GLU A 403 -12.48 47.76 41.57
N LEU A 404 -11.66 46.94 42.23
CA LEU A 404 -11.94 46.32 43.52
C LEU A 404 -12.20 47.39 44.59
N ARG A 405 -13.48 47.71 44.83
CA ARG A 405 -13.88 48.36 46.09
C ARG A 405 -13.99 47.30 47.18
N ARG A 406 -13.00 47.31 48.06
CA ARG A 406 -12.92 46.62 49.35
C ARG A 406 -14.11 47.03 50.23
N ALA A 407 -14.99 46.09 50.57
CA ALA A 407 -15.95 46.21 51.66
C ALA A 407 -15.79 45.01 52.60
N GLN A 408 -15.58 45.29 53.89
CA GLN A 408 -15.44 44.32 54.97
C GLN A 408 -16.80 44.00 55.62
N SER A 409 -16.83 42.82 56.27
CA SER A 409 -17.71 42.28 57.35
C SER A 409 -18.96 41.41 57.03
N LEU A 410 -18.75 40.08 57.16
CA LEU A 410 -19.46 38.98 57.92
C LEU A 410 -21.00 38.75 57.82
N PRO A 411 -21.54 37.54 58.16
CA PRO A 411 -21.04 36.15 58.03
C PRO A 411 -22.06 35.11 57.42
N SER A 412 -21.49 33.97 56.97
CA SER A 412 -22.04 32.58 56.92
C SER A 412 -23.38 32.24 56.25
N VAL A 413 -23.35 31.62 55.06
CA VAL A 413 -24.22 30.49 54.64
C VAL A 413 -23.44 29.57 53.67
N GLN A 414 -23.67 28.25 53.77
CA GLN A 414 -23.00 27.14 53.09
C GLN A 414 -22.90 27.25 51.56
N LEU A 415 -21.69 27.03 51.02
CA LEU A 415 -21.46 26.86 49.58
C LEU A 415 -21.66 25.38 49.19
N SER A 416 -22.86 25.05 48.70
CA SER A 416 -23.11 23.83 47.94
C SER A 416 -22.60 24.02 46.51
N CYS A 417 -22.01 22.97 45.96
CA CYS A 417 -21.32 22.92 44.68
C CYS A 417 -22.29 23.15 43.50
N ALA A 418 -22.54 24.40 43.13
CA ALA A 418 -23.39 24.76 41.98
C ALA A 418 -22.90 26.07 41.34
N THR A 419 -21.74 26.07 40.70
CA THR A 419 -21.28 27.23 39.91
C THR A 419 -20.60 26.85 38.58
N TYR A 420 -20.88 25.66 38.05
CA TYR A 420 -20.50 25.25 36.70
C TYR A 420 -21.71 25.04 35.77
N SER A 421 -22.76 25.87 35.93
CA SER A 421 -24.02 25.75 35.16
C SER A 421 -24.23 26.86 34.11
N GLU A 422 -23.42 27.92 34.09
CA GLU A 422 -23.69 29.07 33.18
C GLU A 422 -23.10 28.95 31.77
N ALA A 423 -22.50 27.81 31.41
CA ALA A 423 -21.93 27.60 30.07
C ALA A 423 -22.84 26.81 29.11
N LEU A 424 -24.13 26.63 29.44
CA LEU A 424 -25.08 25.90 28.58
C LEU A 424 -26.05 26.85 27.86
N PRO A 425 -26.15 26.75 26.51
CA PRO A 425 -27.10 27.56 25.73
C PRO A 425 -28.56 27.36 26.19
N SER A 426 -29.37 28.41 26.06
CA SER A 426 -30.77 28.45 26.52
C SER A 426 -31.71 27.37 25.95
N TRP A 427 -31.33 26.70 24.86
CA TRP A 427 -32.13 25.64 24.23
C TRP A 427 -32.09 24.29 24.96
N MET A 428 -31.08 24.05 25.81
CA MET A 428 -31.01 22.87 26.67
C MET A 428 -31.88 22.99 27.94
N ARG A 429 -32.42 24.19 28.21
CA ARG A 429 -33.25 24.46 29.40
C ARG A 429 -34.74 24.14 29.22
N THR A 430 -35.21 23.86 27.99
CA THR A 430 -36.66 23.83 27.70
C THR A 430 -37.21 22.51 27.13
N SER A 431 -36.40 21.47 26.91
CA SER A 431 -36.89 20.16 26.45
C SER A 431 -37.07 19.18 27.62
N LEU A 432 -38.30 18.98 28.08
CA LEU A 432 -38.65 18.05 29.17
C LEU A 432 -38.97 16.61 28.69
N SER A 433 -38.75 16.30 27.41
CA SER A 433 -39.01 14.98 26.82
C SER A 433 -37.79 14.50 26.02
N LEU A 434 -37.35 13.27 26.30
CA LEU A 434 -36.26 12.59 25.59
C LEU A 434 -36.54 12.46 24.08
N GLY A 435 -37.82 12.34 23.72
CA GLY A 435 -38.26 12.26 22.32
C GLY A 435 -38.04 13.57 21.55
N ASP A 436 -38.26 14.72 22.20
CA ASP A 436 -38.03 16.03 21.57
C ASP A 436 -36.55 16.33 21.37
N ALA A 437 -35.70 15.83 22.28
CA ALA A 437 -34.25 15.94 22.16
C ALA A 437 -33.71 15.09 21.00
N LEU A 438 -34.23 13.86 20.83
CA LEU A 438 -33.84 12.97 19.72
C LEU A 438 -34.35 13.50 18.37
N ALA A 439 -35.59 13.97 18.30
CA ALA A 439 -36.14 14.55 17.07
C ALA A 439 -35.39 15.83 16.63
N LYS A 440 -35.00 16.69 17.60
CA LYS A 440 -34.20 17.88 17.29
C LYS A 440 -32.73 17.56 17.01
N TRP A 441 -32.20 16.47 17.58
CA TRP A 441 -30.88 15.96 17.22
C TRP A 441 -30.84 15.45 15.79
N GLU A 442 -31.86 14.68 15.38
CA GLU A 442 -32.01 14.23 13.98
C GLU A 442 -32.16 15.42 13.02
N GLU A 443 -32.93 16.44 13.38
CA GLU A 443 -33.05 17.68 12.58
C GLU A 443 -31.70 18.42 12.47
N CYS A 444 -30.93 18.50 13.56
CA CYS A 444 -29.61 19.12 13.55
C CYS A 444 -28.61 18.32 12.71
N GLN A 445 -28.67 16.99 12.77
CA GLN A 445 -27.87 16.08 11.95
C GLN A 445 -28.23 16.22 10.47
N ARG A 446 -29.51 16.44 10.14
CA ARG A 446 -30.01 16.68 8.79
C ARG A 446 -29.56 18.04 8.23
N GLN A 447 -29.55 19.08 9.06
CA GLN A 447 -29.04 20.41 8.68
C GLN A 447 -27.51 20.44 8.53
N LEU A 448 -26.78 19.69 9.36
CA LEU A 448 -25.33 19.51 9.21
C LEU A 448 -24.97 18.73 7.94
N LEU A 449 -25.76 17.72 7.57
CA LEU A 449 -25.61 16.99 6.31
C LEU A 449 -25.89 17.90 5.10
N LEU A 450 -26.93 18.75 5.15
CA LEU A 450 -27.20 19.75 4.11
C LEU A 450 -26.11 20.83 4.02
N GLY A 451 -25.48 21.19 5.14
CA GLY A 451 -24.30 22.07 5.17
C GLY A 451 -23.02 21.44 4.60
N LEU A 452 -22.89 20.12 4.66
CA LEU A 452 -21.76 19.38 4.08
C LEU A 452 -21.84 19.31 2.54
N PHE A 453 -23.05 19.27 1.96
CA PHE A 453 -23.27 19.23 0.51
C PHE A 453 -23.37 20.61 -0.17
N CYS A 454 -23.40 21.69 0.61
CA CYS A 454 -23.41 23.07 0.11
C CYS A 454 -22.14 23.82 0.52
N THR A 455 -20.96 23.22 0.32
CA THR A 455 -19.71 23.98 0.30
C THR A 455 -19.47 24.47 -1.13
N ASN A 456 -19.93 25.70 -1.41
CA ASN A 456 -19.39 26.48 -2.52
C ASN A 456 -17.88 26.62 -2.27
N VAL A 457 -17.07 25.96 -3.11
CA VAL A 457 -15.63 26.18 -3.17
C VAL A 457 -15.41 27.56 -3.80
N ALA A 458 -15.60 28.61 -3.01
CA ALA A 458 -15.21 29.96 -3.37
C ALA A 458 -13.70 30.07 -3.17
N PHE A 459 -12.95 29.97 -4.27
CA PHE A 459 -11.54 30.30 -4.30
C PHE A 459 -11.34 31.77 -3.91
N PRO A 460 -10.42 32.09 -2.97
CA PRO A 460 -10.02 33.48 -2.73
C PRO A 460 -9.34 34.04 -3.99
N PRO A 461 -9.69 35.25 -4.46
CA PRO A 461 -9.14 35.83 -5.69
C PRO A 461 -7.64 36.19 -5.62
N ASP A 462 -6.97 35.99 -4.47
CA ASP A 462 -5.55 36.31 -4.30
C ASP A 462 -4.59 35.13 -4.52
N ALA A 463 -5.09 33.93 -4.86
CA ALA A 463 -4.25 32.76 -5.12
C ALA A 463 -3.60 32.73 -6.53
N LEU A 464 -3.84 33.74 -7.37
CA LEU A 464 -3.34 33.81 -8.76
C LEU A 464 -2.29 34.92 -9.01
N ARG A 465 -1.56 35.37 -7.99
CA ARG A 465 -0.34 36.17 -8.24
C ARG A 465 0.86 35.26 -8.47
N MET A 466 1.22 35.11 -9.74
CA MET A 466 2.53 34.59 -10.16
C MET A 466 3.64 35.37 -9.46
N ARG A 467 4.50 34.66 -8.72
CA ARG A 467 5.76 35.20 -8.21
C ARG A 467 6.72 35.26 -9.40
N ALA A 468 7.11 36.46 -9.82
CA ALA A 468 8.12 36.65 -10.85
C ALA A 468 9.45 35.98 -10.43
N PRO A 469 10.22 35.41 -11.36
CA PRO A 469 11.50 34.79 -11.05
C PRO A 469 12.48 35.83 -10.49
N ALA A 470 13.24 35.43 -9.46
CA ALA A 470 14.29 36.24 -8.88
C ALA A 470 15.34 36.60 -9.94
N SER A 471 15.71 37.88 -10.00
CA SER A 471 16.79 38.38 -10.86
C SER A 471 18.12 37.66 -10.57
N PRO A 472 18.96 37.39 -11.58
CA PRO A 472 20.25 36.76 -11.36
C PRO A 472 21.20 37.68 -10.61
N ALA A 473 22.00 37.10 -9.70
CA ALA A 473 23.04 37.78 -8.95
C ALA A 473 24.12 38.38 -9.88
N PRO A 474 24.76 39.51 -9.49
CA PRO A 474 25.80 40.13 -10.30
C PRO A 474 27.07 39.26 -10.35
N ALA A 475 27.68 39.21 -11.54
CA ALA A 475 28.89 38.44 -11.83
C ALA A 475 30.12 38.93 -11.03
N PRO A 476 31.08 38.05 -10.70
CA PRO A 476 32.34 38.46 -10.07
C PRO A 476 33.25 39.20 -11.06
N PRO A 477 34.12 40.10 -10.58
CA PRO A 477 34.97 40.94 -11.43
C PRO A 477 36.01 40.10 -12.18
N GLN A 478 36.18 40.40 -13.47
CA GLN A 478 37.20 39.81 -14.33
C GLN A 478 38.60 40.29 -13.93
N LEU A 479 39.54 39.36 -13.76
CA LEU A 479 40.99 39.62 -13.69
C LEU A 479 41.54 39.87 -15.12
N PRO A 480 42.53 40.77 -15.29
CA PRO A 480 43.11 41.08 -16.59
C PRO A 480 44.05 39.95 -17.08
N PRO A 481 44.30 39.83 -18.40
CA PRO A 481 45.06 38.72 -18.95
C PRO A 481 46.57 38.98 -18.85
N GLY A 482 47.32 38.02 -18.30
CA GLY A 482 48.77 37.95 -18.48
C GLY A 482 49.57 37.42 -17.29
N SER A 483 49.77 36.10 -17.21
CA SER A 483 51.03 35.46 -16.78
C SER A 483 50.94 33.93 -16.93
N PRO A 484 52.04 33.23 -17.27
CA PRO A 484 52.03 31.82 -17.67
C PRO A 484 52.08 30.88 -16.46
N PRO A 485 51.73 29.58 -16.63
CA PRO A 485 51.67 28.63 -15.53
C PRO A 485 53.07 28.16 -15.09
N CYS A 486 53.26 28.02 -13.78
CA CYS A 486 54.22 27.10 -13.17
C CYS A 486 53.46 25.95 -12.52
#